data_AF-A0A9D5KGI7-F1
#
_entry.id   AF-A0A9D5KGI7-F1
#
_cell.length_a   1.000
_cell.length_b   1.000
_cell.length_c   1.000
_cell.angle_alpha   90.00
_cell.angle_beta   90.00
_cell.angle_gamma   90.00
#
_symmetry.space_group_name_H-M   'P 1'
#
loop_
_entity.id
_entity.type
_entity.pdbx_description
1 polymer ?
#
loop_
_entity_poly.entity_id
_entity_poly.type
_entity_poly.pdbx_seq_one_letter_code
_entity_poly.pdbx_strand_id
1 'polypeptide(L)'
;MQSTRISKLILSGESIGFFLLVCLIWLDELYDFPHKLLGQKPALPNIPEALLESGVVIVLGIAVITLTAKLLKKIKILEGFLSICSFCKRIRHDGKWTPIESYVHERSMADFTHGLCPDCAKEHYGMEIENED
;
A
#
# COMPACT_ATOMS: atom_id res chain seq x y z
N MET A 1 4.29 -0.44 8.88
CA MET A 1 2.83 -0.63 9.01
C MET A 1 1.99 0.49 8.38
N GLN A 2 2.49 1.74 8.23
CA GLN A 2 1.76 2.84 7.57
C GLN A 2 1.61 2.67 6.05
N SER A 3 2.64 2.18 5.36
CA SER A 3 2.66 1.94 3.90
C SER A 3 1.51 1.04 3.42
N THR A 4 1.14 0.00 4.18
CA THR A 4 0.00 -0.89 3.85
C THR A 4 -1.36 -0.25 4.03
N ARG A 5 -1.54 0.66 5.01
CA ARG A 5 -2.82 1.37 5.19
C ARG A 5 -3.03 2.40 4.09
N ILE A 6 -1.99 3.15 3.74
CA ILE A 6 -2.03 4.15 2.66
C ILE A 6 -2.29 3.46 1.32
N SER A 7 -1.61 2.33 1.04
CA SER A 7 -1.83 1.55 -0.18
C SER A 7 -3.29 1.09 -0.33
N LYS A 8 -3.91 0.60 0.76
CA LYS A 8 -5.32 0.20 0.75
C LYS A 8 -6.26 1.38 0.53
N LEU A 9 -5.96 2.53 1.16
CA LEU A 9 -6.76 3.74 1.03
C LEU A 9 -6.78 4.26 -0.42
N ILE A 10 -5.60 4.32 -1.06
CA ILE A 10 -5.46 4.73 -2.46
C ILE A 10 -6.25 3.78 -3.37
N LEU A 11 -6.04 2.47 -3.23
CA LEU A 11 -6.71 1.48 -4.08
C LEU A 11 -8.24 1.46 -3.89
N SER A 12 -8.71 1.66 -2.66
CA SER A 12 -10.14 1.82 -2.39
C SER A 12 -10.70 3.11 -2.98
N GLY A 13 -9.93 4.20 -2.95
CA GLY A 13 -10.32 5.48 -3.54
C GLY A 13 -10.46 5.39 -5.06
N GLU A 14 -9.51 4.77 -5.75
CA GLU A 14 -9.59 4.50 -7.20
C GLU A 14 -10.84 3.66 -7.53
N SER A 15 -11.07 2.58 -6.77
CA SER A 15 -12.21 1.69 -7.00
C SER A 15 -13.56 2.40 -6.82
N ILE A 16 -13.69 3.23 -5.77
CA ILE A 16 -14.89 4.04 -5.52
C ILE A 16 -15.07 5.08 -6.63
N GLY A 17 -13.98 5.73 -7.07
CA GLY A 17 -14.01 6.73 -8.13
C GLY A 17 -14.53 6.16 -9.46
N PHE A 18 -13.99 5.03 -9.92
CA PHE A 18 -14.47 4.37 -11.14
C PHE A 18 -15.90 3.88 -11.01
N PHE A 19 -16.28 3.35 -9.84
CA PHE A 19 -17.67 2.94 -9.59
C PHE A 19 -18.64 4.12 -9.65
N LEU A 20 -18.32 5.24 -9.00
CA LEU A 20 -19.12 6.47 -9.08
C LEU A 20 -19.22 7.00 -10.51
N LEU A 21 -18.14 6.93 -11.28
CA LEU A 21 -18.12 7.38 -12.67
C LEU A 21 -19.05 6.52 -13.54
N VAL A 22 -19.01 5.19 -13.39
CA VAL A 22 -19.97 4.29 -14.04
C VAL A 22 -21.39 4.59 -13.57
N CYS A 23 -21.62 4.74 -12.26
CA CYS A 23 -22.95 5.09 -11.74
C CYS A 23 -23.48 6.40 -12.33
N LEU A 24 -22.64 7.41 -12.53
CA LEU A 24 -23.03 8.69 -13.16
C LEU A 24 -23.43 8.51 -14.62
N ILE A 25 -22.71 7.68 -15.39
CA ILE A 25 -23.08 7.34 -16.79
C ILE A 25 -24.48 6.73 -16.84
N TRP A 26 -24.76 5.75 -15.98
CA TRP A 26 -26.08 5.12 -15.92
C TRP A 26 -27.16 6.05 -15.37
N LEU A 27 -26.82 6.98 -14.48
CA LEU A 27 -27.75 7.99 -13.98
C LEU A 27 -28.15 8.97 -15.08
N ASP A 28 -27.21 9.42 -15.92
CA ASP A 28 -27.47 10.34 -17.03
C ASP A 28 -28.43 9.71 -18.04
N GLU A 29 -28.17 8.46 -18.41
CA GLU A 29 -29.01 7.66 -19.31
C GLU A 29 -30.43 7.43 -18.73
N LEU A 30 -30.55 7.19 -17.42
CA LEU A 30 -31.84 6.91 -16.77
C LEU A 30 -32.69 8.18 -16.55
N TYR A 31 -32.06 9.32 -16.26
CA TYR A 31 -32.77 10.54 -15.86
C TYR A 31 -32.97 11.56 -16.98
N ASP A 32 -32.39 11.32 -18.17
CA ASP A 32 -32.43 12.23 -19.34
C ASP A 32 -32.13 13.67 -18.89
N PHE A 33 -31.07 13.79 -18.08
CA PHE A 33 -30.66 15.02 -17.42
C PHE A 33 -30.42 16.19 -18.41
N PRO A 34 -29.78 16.00 -19.58
CA PRO A 34 -29.63 17.08 -20.57
C PRO A 34 -30.98 17.60 -21.10
N HIS A 35 -31.98 16.75 -21.31
CA HIS A 35 -33.32 17.19 -21.73
C HIS A 35 -33.98 18.08 -20.68
N LYS A 36 -33.95 17.66 -19.40
CA LYS A 36 -34.54 18.43 -18.29
C LYS A 36 -33.81 19.73 -17.99
N LEU A 37 -32.50 19.79 -18.19
CA LEU A 37 -31.69 20.95 -17.83
C LEU A 37 -31.55 21.96 -18.97
N LEU A 38 -31.46 21.49 -20.23
CA LEU A 38 -31.17 22.33 -21.40
C LEU A 38 -32.34 22.47 -22.38
N GLY A 39 -33.50 21.84 -22.12
CA GLY A 39 -34.72 22.01 -22.91
C GLY A 39 -34.60 21.53 -24.36
N GLN A 40 -33.71 20.56 -24.64
CA GLN A 40 -33.60 19.92 -25.95
C GLN A 40 -34.80 18.98 -26.19
N LYS A 41 -34.87 18.29 -27.34
CA LYS A 41 -35.92 17.29 -27.62
C LYS A 41 -35.59 15.97 -26.90
N PRO A 42 -36.59 15.22 -26.42
CA PRO A 42 -36.34 14.00 -25.65
C PRO A 42 -35.60 12.99 -26.53
N ALA A 43 -34.45 12.53 -26.07
CA ALA A 43 -33.71 11.47 -26.73
C ALA A 43 -34.30 10.12 -26.27
N LEU A 44 -34.39 9.16 -27.18
CA LEU A 44 -34.74 7.79 -26.81
C LEU A 44 -33.52 7.17 -26.10
N PRO A 45 -33.71 6.37 -25.04
CA PRO A 45 -32.60 5.73 -24.33
C PRO A 45 -31.77 4.88 -25.30
N ASN A 46 -30.48 5.18 -25.39
CA ASN A 46 -29.50 4.51 -26.26
C ASN A 46 -28.58 3.62 -25.42
N ILE A 47 -29.17 2.55 -24.89
CA ILE A 47 -28.47 1.52 -24.08
C ILE A 47 -27.13 1.05 -24.70
N PRO A 48 -26.98 0.90 -26.04
CA PRO A 48 -25.69 0.56 -26.65
C PRO A 48 -24.55 1.56 -26.37
N GLU A 49 -24.84 2.85 -26.27
CA GLU A 49 -23.86 3.92 -26.02
C GLU A 49 -23.42 3.90 -24.55
N ALA A 50 -24.36 3.88 -23.61
CA ALA A 50 -24.07 3.75 -22.18
C ALA A 50 -23.27 2.47 -21.85
N LEU A 51 -23.55 1.37 -22.57
CA LEU A 51 -22.78 0.12 -22.46
C LEU A 51 -21.34 0.28 -22.96
N LEU A 52 -21.14 0.96 -24.09
CA LEU A 52 -19.82 1.20 -24.66
C LEU A 52 -18.99 2.10 -23.73
N GLU A 53 -19.57 3.20 -23.25
CA GLU A 53 -18.90 4.12 -22.32
C GLU A 53 -18.53 3.42 -21.01
N SER A 54 -19.47 2.68 -20.42
CA SER A 54 -19.20 1.88 -19.23
C SER A 54 -18.09 0.86 -19.47
N GLY A 55 -18.10 0.20 -20.63
CA GLY A 55 -17.05 -0.74 -21.04
C GLY A 55 -15.67 -0.08 -21.11
N VAL A 56 -15.56 1.09 -21.74
CA VAL A 56 -14.30 1.86 -21.83
C VAL A 56 -13.82 2.29 -20.45
N VAL A 57 -14.71 2.80 -19.60
CA VAL A 57 -14.37 3.23 -18.23
C VAL A 57 -13.91 2.06 -17.38
N ILE A 58 -14.55 0.89 -17.48
CA ILE A 58 -14.14 -0.31 -16.75
C ILE A 58 -12.75 -0.79 -17.21
N VAL A 59 -12.49 -0.81 -18.51
CA VAL A 59 -11.19 -1.21 -19.06
C VAL A 59 -10.08 -0.25 -18.59
N LEU A 60 -10.31 1.06 -18.68
CA LEU A 60 -9.38 2.07 -18.16
C LEU A 60 -9.20 1.94 -16.65
N GLY A 61 -10.28 1.70 -15.90
CA GLY A 61 -10.26 1.51 -14.46
C GLY A 61 -9.42 0.31 -14.03
N ILE A 62 -9.60 -0.84 -14.69
CA ILE A 62 -8.78 -2.04 -14.44
C ILE A 62 -7.31 -1.76 -14.77
N ALA A 63 -7.02 -1.11 -15.89
CA ALA A 63 -5.66 -0.76 -16.27
C ALA A 63 -5.00 0.15 -15.21
N VAL A 64 -5.68 1.20 -14.75
CA VAL A 64 -5.17 2.12 -13.71
C VAL A 64 -4.96 1.38 -12.39
N ILE A 65 -5.97 0.66 -11.88
CA ILE A 65 -5.89 -0.07 -10.61
C ILE A 65 -4.73 -1.07 -10.62
N THR A 66 -4.56 -1.82 -11.72
CA THR A 66 -3.47 -2.81 -11.83
C THR A 66 -2.09 -2.17 -11.92
N LEU A 67 -1.97 -1.03 -12.59
CA LEU A 67 -0.72 -0.25 -12.65
C LEU A 67 -0.36 0.33 -11.28
N THR A 68 -1.31 0.98 -10.61
CA THR A 68 -1.14 1.53 -9.26
C THR A 68 -0.75 0.43 -8.27
N ALA A 69 -1.44 -0.72 -8.29
CA ALA A 69 -1.11 -1.86 -7.44
C ALA A 69 0.32 -2.38 -7.66
N LYS A 70 0.79 -2.46 -8.92
CA LYS A 70 2.16 -2.84 -9.25
C LYS A 70 3.19 -1.83 -8.73
N LEU A 71 2.92 -0.53 -8.87
CA LEU A 71 3.80 0.53 -8.38
C LEU A 71 3.92 0.50 -6.85
N LEU A 72 2.79 0.40 -6.14
CA LEU A 72 2.76 0.29 -4.68
C LEU A 72 3.54 -0.95 -4.18
N LYS A 73 3.44 -2.08 -4.88
CA LYS A 73 4.20 -3.28 -4.56
C LYS A 73 5.72 -3.07 -4.72
N LYS A 74 6.16 -2.36 -5.76
CA LYS A 74 7.59 -2.03 -5.96
C LYS A 74 8.11 -1.12 -4.85
N ILE A 75 7.35 -0.08 -4.48
CA ILE A 75 7.73 0.83 -3.37
C ILE A 75 7.96 0.04 -2.08
N LYS A 76 7.07 -0.89 -1.75
CA LYS A 76 7.20 -1.75 -0.56
C LYS A 76 8.47 -2.62 -0.56
N ILE A 77 8.97 -3.02 -1.74
CA ILE A 77 10.22 -3.78 -1.86
C ILE A 77 11.43 -2.87 -1.65
N LEU A 78 11.40 -1.65 -2.20
CA LEU A 78 12.47 -0.67 -2.02
C LEU A 78 12.60 -0.21 -0.56
N GLU A 79 11.48 -0.12 0.17
CA GLU A 79 11.45 0.10 1.63
C GLU A 79 12.10 -1.06 2.43
N GLY A 80 12.37 -2.21 1.80
CA GLY A 80 12.96 -3.38 2.45
C GLY A 80 14.49 -3.34 2.59
N PHE A 81 15.18 -2.39 1.94
CA PHE A 81 16.63 -2.26 2.07
C PHE A 81 16.99 -1.36 3.26
N LEU A 82 17.43 -1.99 4.36
CA LEU A 82 17.92 -1.27 5.54
C LEU A 82 19.39 -0.92 5.38
N SER A 83 19.68 0.37 5.25
CA SER A 83 21.06 0.85 5.35
C SER A 83 21.54 0.75 6.79
N ILE A 84 22.49 -0.13 7.06
CA ILE A 84 23.11 -0.36 8.36
C ILE A 84 24.51 0.25 8.37
N CYS A 85 24.89 0.93 9.46
CA CYS A 85 26.24 1.40 9.65
C CYS A 85 27.18 0.20 9.81
N SER A 86 28.20 0.08 8.95
CA SER A 86 29.14 -1.05 8.99
C SER A 86 29.85 -1.19 10.33
N PHE A 87 30.08 -0.07 11.04
CA PHE A 87 30.78 -0.01 12.33
C PHE A 87 29.85 -0.24 13.52
N CYS A 88 28.90 0.67 13.77
CA CYS A 88 28.07 0.63 14.98
C CYS A 88 26.73 -0.12 14.83
N LYS A 89 26.45 -0.71 13.67
CA LYS A 89 25.24 -1.47 13.34
C LYS A 89 23.89 -0.74 13.51
N ARG A 90 23.93 0.58 13.72
CA ARG A 90 22.72 1.43 13.71
C ARG A 90 22.05 1.39 12.34
N ILE A 91 20.73 1.44 12.31
CA ILE A 91 19.93 1.52 11.09
C ILE A 91 19.69 2.99 10.76
N ARG A 92 19.88 3.37 9.49
CA ARG A 92 19.50 4.70 9.00
C ARG A 92 18.06 4.66 8.52
N HIS A 93 17.20 5.43 9.18
CA HIS A 93 15.79 5.59 8.85
C HIS A 93 15.43 7.08 8.85
N ASP A 94 14.78 7.58 7.79
CA ASP A 94 14.40 8.99 7.62
C ASP A 94 15.54 10.00 7.90
N GLY A 95 16.75 9.65 7.47
CA GLY A 95 17.93 10.50 7.66
C GLY A 95 18.56 10.45 9.07
N LYS A 96 17.98 9.72 10.03
CA LYS A 96 18.50 9.54 11.39
C LYS A 96 19.07 8.14 11.60
N TRP A 97 20.09 8.03 12.45
CA TRP A 97 20.68 6.76 12.86
C TRP A 97 20.07 6.31 14.18
N THR A 98 19.39 5.16 14.19
CA THR A 98 18.74 4.59 15.37
C THR A 98 19.35 3.22 15.71
N PRO A 99 19.35 2.80 16.99
CA PRO A 99 19.69 1.43 17.37
C PRO A 99 18.79 0.41 16.66
N ILE A 100 19.34 -0.76 16.37
CA ILE A 100 18.62 -1.82 15.66
C ILE A 100 17.45 -2.35 16.49
N GLU A 101 17.64 -2.45 17.79
CA GLU A 101 16.66 -2.91 18.78
C GLU A 101 15.43 -1.99 18.74
N SER A 102 15.66 -0.67 18.80
CA SER A 102 14.58 0.32 18.69
C SER A 102 13.84 0.22 17.34
N TYR A 103 14.59 0.08 16.25
CA TYR A 103 14.02 -0.01 14.91
C TYR A 103 13.12 -1.24 14.72
N VAL A 104 13.55 -2.40 15.25
CA VAL A 104 12.80 -3.66 15.16
C VAL A 104 11.63 -3.66 16.14
N HIS A 105 11.82 -3.22 17.38
CA HIS A 105 10.75 -3.12 18.39
C HIS A 105 9.55 -2.33 17.86
N GLU A 106 9.78 -1.15 17.28
CA GLU A 106 8.72 -0.32 16.69
C GLU A 106 7.93 -1.00 15.55
N ARG A 107 8.54 -1.97 14.85
CA ARG A 107 7.98 -2.58 13.63
C ARG A 107 7.44 -3.99 13.84
N SER A 108 7.95 -4.73 14.80
CA SER A 108 7.55 -6.11 15.10
C SER A 108 6.89 -6.28 16.46
N MET A 109 6.86 -5.24 17.31
CA MET A 109 6.43 -5.33 18.72
C MET A 109 7.18 -6.42 19.49
N ALA A 110 8.42 -6.72 19.08
CA ALA A 110 9.26 -7.70 19.77
C ALA A 110 9.95 -7.02 20.95
N ASP A 111 9.87 -7.62 22.13
CA ASP A 111 10.65 -7.20 23.30
C ASP A 111 12.04 -7.85 23.26
N PHE A 112 13.06 -7.05 23.56
CA PHE A 112 14.45 -7.51 23.57
C PHE A 112 14.93 -7.64 25.01
N THR A 113 15.52 -8.78 25.32
CA THR A 113 16.33 -8.97 26.52
C THR A 113 17.80 -9.01 26.13
N HIS A 114 18.67 -8.66 27.08
CA HIS A 114 20.12 -8.77 26.89
C HIS A 114 20.58 -10.09 27.50
N GLY A 115 21.29 -10.90 26.72
CA GLY A 115 21.88 -12.16 27.15
C GLY A 115 23.31 -12.27 26.62
N LEU A 116 24.06 -13.24 27.17
CA LEU A 116 25.41 -13.57 26.74
C LEU A 116 25.38 -14.94 26.07
N CYS A 117 25.82 -15.04 24.80
CA CYS A 117 25.94 -16.35 24.17
C CYS A 117 27.15 -17.12 24.74
N PRO A 118 27.17 -18.46 24.66
CA PRO A 118 28.27 -19.28 25.18
C PRO A 118 29.62 -18.90 24.58
N ASP A 119 29.67 -18.55 23.30
CA ASP A 119 30.90 -18.13 22.62
C ASP A 119 31.50 -16.88 23.27
N CYS A 120 30.67 -15.85 23.50
CA CYS A 120 31.10 -14.62 24.17
C CYS A 120 31.46 -14.85 25.64
N ALA A 121 30.76 -15.76 26.33
CA ALA A 121 31.08 -16.12 27.72
C ALA A 121 32.45 -16.80 27.83
N LYS A 122 32.75 -17.70 26.90
CA LYS A 122 34.03 -18.39 26.83
C LYS A 122 35.17 -17.44 26.46
N GLU A 123 34.97 -16.59 25.44
CA GLU A 123 36.01 -15.71 24.94
C GLU A 123 36.34 -14.56 25.89
N HIS A 124 35.34 -13.92 26.50
CA HIS A 124 35.56 -12.74 27.34
C HIS A 124 35.70 -13.06 28.83
N TYR A 125 35.15 -14.18 29.31
CA TYR A 125 35.09 -14.50 30.74
C TYR A 125 35.60 -15.90 31.09
N GLY A 126 35.97 -16.74 30.11
CA GLY A 126 36.43 -18.10 30.36
C GLY A 126 35.38 -19.01 31.00
N MET A 127 34.10 -18.64 30.93
CA MET A 127 33.00 -19.42 31.48
C MET A 127 32.43 -20.34 30.40
N GLU A 128 32.31 -21.63 30.68
CA GLU A 128 31.55 -22.56 29.84
C GLU A 128 30.10 -22.58 30.31
N ILE A 129 29.20 -22.06 29.47
CA ILE A 129 27.75 -22.08 29.68
C ILE A 129 27.19 -23.18 28.79
N GLU A 130 26.48 -24.14 29.36
CA GLU A 130 25.78 -25.18 28.60
C GLU A 130 24.58 -24.55 27.86
N ASN A 131 24.39 -24.93 26.59
CA ASN A 131 23.18 -24.56 25.85
C ASN A 131 22.01 -25.37 26.41
N GLU A 132 21.13 -24.73 27.17
CA GLU A 132 19.79 -25.29 27.41
C GLU A 132 18.95 -25.06 26.15
N ASP A 133 18.83 -26.11 25.34
CA ASP A 133 17.91 -26.19 24.18
C ASP A 133 16.44 -26.05 24.59
#